data_AF-A0A0R1V3A2-F1
#
_entry.id   AF-A0A0R1V3A2-F1
#
_cell.length_a   1.000
_cell.length_b   1.000
_cell.length_c   1.000
_cell.angle_alpha   90.00
_cell.angle_beta   90.00
_cell.angle_gamma   90.00
#
_symmetry.space_group_name_H-M   'P 1'
#
loop_
_entity.id
_entity.type
_entity.pdbx_description
1 polymer ?
#
loop_
_entity_poly.entity_id
_entity_poly.type
_entity_poly.pdbx_seq_one_letter_code
_entity_poly.pdbx_strand_id
1 'polypeptide(L)'
;MQGLTVAEVKDAVAFYAEYLSDAQLEQRAAIEEKLGTPRQLARKIMADYSIRDDEHTTGSKVKSAHANSRMIWLIILALLSAPFALGAVGVGGGVLIAVIFLILAFFMVGAGLLLAILLLTAFFLYSGVVLLFQEFNVGIFYLGCGMACLGLLLLIVPCLFWFGRVLIQAVANFARYLYRKFNERRRAD
;
A
#
# COMPACT_ATOMS: atom_id res chain seq x y z
N MET A 1 3.82 -9.91 -37.07
CA MET A 1 3.85 -8.46 -37.32
C MET A 1 2.44 -8.06 -37.69
N GLN A 2 1.63 -7.66 -36.71
CA GLN A 2 0.29 -7.15 -36.98
C GLN A 2 0.44 -5.76 -37.61
N GLY A 3 -0.03 -5.60 -38.84
CA GLY A 3 -0.14 -4.29 -39.47
C GLY A 3 -1.45 -3.61 -39.06
N LEU A 4 -1.48 -2.28 -39.16
CA LEU A 4 -2.69 -1.48 -38.94
C LEU A 4 -3.87 -2.06 -39.73
N THR A 5 -5.05 -2.02 -39.13
CA THR A 5 -6.30 -2.39 -39.79
C THR A 5 -6.63 -1.40 -40.91
N VAL A 6 -7.45 -1.82 -41.87
CA VAL A 6 -7.86 -0.98 -43.01
C VAL A 6 -8.57 0.30 -42.54
N ALA A 7 -9.28 0.24 -41.41
CA ALA A 7 -9.94 1.40 -40.81
C ALA A 7 -8.92 2.41 -40.25
N GLU A 8 -7.89 1.96 -39.54
CA GLU A 8 -6.84 2.83 -38.97
C GLU A 8 -5.97 3.46 -40.04
N VAL A 9 -5.68 2.72 -41.11
CA VAL A 9 -4.96 3.29 -42.27
C VAL A 9 -5.78 4.41 -42.89
N LYS A 10 -7.10 4.22 -43.05
CA LYS A 10 -7.99 5.24 -43.62
C LYS A 10 -8.06 6.49 -42.73
N ASP A 11 -8.14 6.30 -41.42
CA ASP A 11 -8.18 7.39 -40.44
C ASP A 11 -6.88 8.20 -40.42
N ALA A 12 -5.73 7.51 -40.39
CA ALA A 12 -4.42 8.15 -40.45
C ALA A 12 -4.24 8.96 -41.75
N VAL A 13 -4.67 8.42 -42.90
CA VAL A 13 -4.60 9.14 -44.19
C VAL A 13 -5.50 10.37 -44.18
N ALA A 14 -6.71 10.29 -43.62
CA ALA A 14 -7.62 11.42 -43.52
C ALA A 14 -7.05 12.54 -42.63
N PHE A 15 -6.49 12.19 -41.47
CA PHE A 15 -5.85 13.14 -40.55
C PHE A 15 -4.69 13.90 -41.21
N TYR A 16 -3.78 13.19 -41.90
CA TYR A 16 -2.67 13.85 -42.57
C TYR A 16 -3.10 14.63 -43.82
N ALA A 17 -4.19 14.24 -44.49
CA ALA A 17 -4.76 15.03 -45.58
C ALA A 17 -5.33 16.37 -45.07
N GLU A 18 -6.03 16.36 -43.93
CA GLU A 18 -6.53 17.57 -43.27
C GLU A 18 -5.37 18.46 -42.77
N TYR A 19 -4.34 17.85 -42.18
CA TYR A 19 -3.14 18.56 -41.77
C TYR A 19 -2.42 19.26 -42.94
N LEU A 20 -2.35 18.59 -44.11
CA LEU A 20 -1.74 19.16 -45.31
C LEU A 20 -2.55 20.33 -45.87
N SER A 21 -3.89 20.26 -45.82
CA SER A 21 -4.76 21.36 -46.22
C SER A 21 -4.67 22.55 -45.26
N ASP A 22 -4.66 22.31 -43.96
CA ASP A 22 -4.55 23.36 -42.94
C ASP A 22 -3.19 24.05 -42.95
N ALA A 23 -2.13 23.29 -43.23
CA ALA A 23 -0.77 23.82 -43.35
C ALA A 23 -0.50 24.47 -44.71
N GLN A 24 -1.46 24.48 -45.65
CA GLN A 24 -1.30 24.99 -47.02
C GLN A 24 -0.08 24.41 -47.76
N LEU A 25 0.22 23.14 -47.51
CA LEU A 25 1.38 22.46 -48.09
C LEU A 25 0.99 21.81 -49.43
N GLU A 26 0.98 22.59 -50.51
CA GLU A 26 0.62 22.11 -51.86
C GLU A 26 1.81 21.55 -52.64
N GLN A 27 3.04 21.96 -52.29
CA GLN A 27 4.25 21.55 -53.00
C GLN A 27 4.91 20.33 -52.32
N ARG A 28 5.15 19.28 -53.12
CA ARG A 28 5.79 18.02 -52.70
C ARG A 28 7.08 18.22 -51.90
N ALA A 29 7.90 19.22 -52.26
CA ALA A 29 9.13 19.54 -51.56
C ALA A 29 8.90 20.05 -50.13
N ALA A 30 7.90 20.92 -49.93
CA ALA A 30 7.54 21.45 -48.61
C ALA A 30 6.89 20.38 -47.71
N ILE A 31 6.15 19.45 -48.31
CA ILE A 31 5.59 18.27 -47.63
C ILE A 31 6.71 17.36 -47.11
N GLU A 32 7.68 17.05 -47.97
CA GLU A 32 8.80 16.16 -47.61
C GLU A 32 9.75 16.78 -46.58
N GLU A 33 9.87 18.11 -46.52
CA GLU A 33 10.63 18.81 -45.47
C GLU A 33 9.98 18.71 -44.09
N LYS A 34 8.64 18.83 -44.03
CA LYS A 34 7.89 18.85 -42.76
C LYS A 34 7.54 17.46 -42.23
N LEU A 35 7.17 16.54 -43.12
CA LEU A 35 6.67 15.22 -42.76
C LEU A 35 7.66 14.09 -43.10
N GLY A 36 8.74 14.41 -43.82
CA GLY A 36 9.68 13.42 -44.34
C GLY A 36 9.17 12.72 -45.58
N THR A 37 9.95 11.75 -46.08
CA THR A 37 9.53 10.95 -47.23
C THR A 37 8.31 10.08 -46.88
N PRO A 38 7.44 9.73 -47.85
CA PRO A 38 6.25 8.90 -47.59
C PRO A 38 6.56 7.58 -46.86
N ARG A 39 7.73 6.98 -47.14
CA ARG A 39 8.20 5.74 -46.52
C ARG A 39 8.74 5.92 -45.10
N GLN A 40 9.25 7.11 -44.77
CA GLN A 40 9.64 7.45 -43.39
C GLN A 40 8.42 7.75 -42.54
N LEU A 41 7.47 8.52 -43.07
CA LEU A 41 6.21 8.82 -42.41
C LEU A 41 5.42 7.55 -42.10
N ALA A 42 5.25 6.64 -43.07
CA ALA A 42 4.55 5.37 -42.85
C ALA A 42 5.18 4.50 -41.76
N ARG A 43 6.53 4.47 -41.67
CA ARG A 43 7.24 3.76 -40.59
C ARG A 43 7.02 4.41 -39.23
N LYS A 44 7.02 5.74 -39.18
CA LYS A 44 6.77 6.49 -37.95
C LYS A 44 5.34 6.27 -37.45
N ILE A 45 4.35 6.32 -38.34
CA ILE A 45 2.95 6.03 -38.02
C ILE A 45 2.80 4.60 -37.51
N MET A 46 3.38 3.61 -38.20
CA MET A 46 3.29 2.21 -37.77
C MET A 46 3.92 1.99 -36.39
N ALA A 47 5.05 2.65 -36.10
CA ALA A 47 5.68 2.60 -34.78
C ALA A 47 4.80 3.24 -33.71
N ASP A 48 4.26 4.43 -33.97
CA ASP A 48 3.42 5.17 -33.01
C ASP A 48 2.11 4.43 -32.68
N TYR A 49 1.50 3.79 -33.69
CA TYR A 49 0.32 2.95 -33.52
C TYR A 49 0.63 1.64 -32.79
N SER A 50 1.79 1.01 -33.02
CA SER A 50 2.18 -0.20 -32.27
C SER A 50 2.37 0.07 -30.77
N ILE A 51 2.85 1.27 -30.39
CA ILE A 51 2.98 1.67 -28.99
C ILE A 51 1.59 1.85 -28.34
N ARG A 52 0.62 2.39 -29.08
CA ARG A 52 -0.78 2.56 -28.61
C ARG A 52 -1.52 1.22 -28.46
N ASP A 53 -1.21 0.22 -29.27
CA ASP A 53 -1.80 -1.12 -29.19
C ASP A 53 -1.18 -1.95 -28.04
N ASP A 54 0.10 -1.75 -27.76
CA ASP A 54 0.78 -2.30 -26.58
C ASP A 54 0.22 -1.70 -25.27
N GLU A 55 -0.16 -0.40 -25.28
CA GLU A 55 -0.84 0.26 -24.16
C GLU A 55 -2.26 -0.30 -23.93
N HIS A 56 -2.94 -0.76 -24.99
CA HIS A 56 -4.25 -1.41 -24.92
C HIS A 56 -4.22 -2.92 -24.58
N THR A 57 -3.04 -3.57 -24.57
CA THR A 57 -2.90 -4.97 -24.15
C THR A 57 -2.12 -5.16 -22.85
N THR A 58 -1.54 -4.11 -22.27
CA THR A 58 -0.86 -4.19 -20.95
C THR A 58 -1.26 -3.13 -19.92
N GLY A 59 -2.24 -2.27 -20.20
CA GLY A 59 -2.73 -1.26 -19.26
C GLY A 59 -4.22 -1.39 -18.93
N SER A 60 -4.54 -1.49 -17.63
CA SER A 60 -5.86 -1.14 -17.07
C SER A 60 -7.03 -2.13 -17.25
N LYS A 61 -7.13 -3.09 -16.32
CA LYS A 61 -8.44 -3.56 -15.82
C LYS A 61 -8.82 -2.77 -14.58
N VAL A 62 -9.38 -1.58 -14.77
CA VAL A 62 -10.27 -0.95 -13.80
C VAL A 62 -11.62 -0.74 -14.46
N LYS A 63 -12.60 -1.58 -14.06
CA LYS A 63 -13.96 -1.12 -13.72
C LYS A 63 -14.78 -2.28 -13.16
N SER A 64 -15.06 -2.20 -11.86
CA SER A 64 -16.34 -2.63 -11.29
C SER A 64 -16.49 -1.87 -9.97
N ALA A 65 -17.66 -1.26 -9.77
CA ALA A 65 -17.98 -0.24 -8.77
C ALA A 65 -17.80 -0.65 -7.28
N HIS A 66 -17.29 -1.86 -7.00
CA HIS A 66 -16.76 -2.23 -5.69
C HIS A 66 -15.30 -1.77 -5.45
N ALA A 67 -14.64 -1.31 -6.52
CA ALA A 67 -13.26 -0.86 -6.52
C ALA A 67 -13.03 0.35 -5.62
N ASN A 68 -14.04 1.18 -5.29
CA ASN A 68 -13.79 2.31 -4.40
C ASN A 68 -13.48 1.84 -2.97
N SER A 69 -14.17 0.82 -2.46
CA SER A 69 -13.80 0.20 -1.17
C SER A 69 -12.43 -0.47 -1.21
N ARG A 70 -12.08 -1.12 -2.33
CA ARG A 70 -10.78 -1.77 -2.50
C ARG A 70 -9.66 -0.76 -2.72
N MET A 71 -9.95 0.37 -3.36
CA MET A 71 -9.02 1.47 -3.64
C MET A 71 -8.85 2.35 -2.41
N ILE A 72 -9.90 2.60 -1.63
CA ILE A 72 -9.83 3.20 -0.29
C ILE A 72 -9.10 2.24 0.65
N TRP A 73 -9.38 0.94 0.61
CA TRP A 73 -8.64 -0.06 1.38
C TRP A 73 -7.18 -0.14 0.94
N LEU A 74 -6.89 -0.05 -0.36
CA LEU A 74 -5.53 0.02 -0.90
C LEU A 74 -4.87 1.36 -0.64
N ILE A 75 -5.59 2.48 -0.54
CA ILE A 75 -5.07 3.79 -0.16
C ILE A 75 -4.79 3.80 1.33
N ILE A 76 -5.64 3.23 2.18
CA ILE A 76 -5.37 3.03 3.60
C ILE A 76 -4.18 2.09 3.75
N LEU A 77 -4.13 0.98 3.01
CA LEU A 77 -3.03 0.04 3.02
C LEU A 77 -1.75 0.66 2.45
N ALA A 78 -1.85 1.54 1.46
CA ALA A 78 -0.74 2.26 0.84
C ALA A 78 -0.28 3.45 1.68
N LEU A 79 -1.16 4.11 2.44
CA LEU A 79 -0.83 5.21 3.35
C LEU A 79 -0.26 4.66 4.66
N LEU A 80 -0.72 3.48 5.09
CA LEU A 80 -0.10 2.69 6.15
C LEU A 80 1.20 2.02 5.68
N SER A 81 1.31 1.69 4.39
CA SER A 81 2.55 1.21 3.75
C SER A 81 3.45 2.34 3.26
N ALA A 82 3.04 3.61 3.27
CA ALA A 82 3.84 4.74 2.83
C ALA A 82 5.09 4.94 3.72
N PRO A 83 5.03 4.80 5.05
CA PRO A 83 6.25 4.74 5.86
C PRO A 83 7.10 3.48 5.59
N PHE A 84 6.52 2.42 5.03
CA PHE A 84 7.22 1.18 4.66
C PHE A 84 7.86 1.24 3.26
N ALA A 85 7.26 1.99 2.32
CA ALA A 85 7.68 2.09 0.92
C ALA A 85 8.78 3.13 0.71
N LEU A 86 8.74 4.26 1.43
CA LEU A 86 9.80 5.28 1.37
C LEU A 86 11.14 4.76 1.92
N GLY A 87 11.10 3.72 2.76
CA GLY A 87 12.29 3.01 3.23
C GLY A 87 12.91 2.01 2.24
N ALA A 88 12.19 1.61 1.20
CA ALA A 88 12.59 0.51 0.31
C ALA A 88 13.65 0.91 -0.74
N VAL A 89 13.81 2.21 -1.04
CA VAL A 89 14.76 2.69 -2.05
C VAL A 89 16.19 2.86 -1.48
N GLY A 90 16.33 2.90 -0.15
CA GLY A 90 17.59 2.76 0.58
C GLY A 90 17.64 1.43 1.34
N VAL A 91 17.86 0.33 0.61
CA VAL A 91 17.56 -1.08 0.95
C VAL A 91 17.94 -1.58 2.36
N GLY A 92 18.82 -0.91 3.12
CA GLY A 92 19.11 -1.25 4.52
C GLY A 92 18.51 -0.29 5.57
N GLY A 93 18.45 1.01 5.28
CA GLY A 93 18.10 2.04 6.27
C GLY A 93 16.61 2.09 6.59
N GLY A 94 15.77 1.94 5.57
CA GLY A 94 14.33 2.03 5.75
C GLY A 94 13.72 0.87 6.53
N VAL A 95 14.28 -0.34 6.37
CA VAL A 95 13.85 -1.51 7.14
C VAL A 95 14.14 -1.32 8.62
N LEU A 96 15.30 -0.76 8.97
CA LEU A 96 15.66 -0.48 10.37
C LEU A 96 14.72 0.54 11.00
N ILE A 97 14.41 1.61 10.28
CA ILE A 97 13.45 2.64 10.73
C ILE A 97 12.06 2.03 10.92
N ALA A 98 11.57 1.24 9.95
CA ALA A 98 10.27 0.58 10.05
C ALA A 98 10.19 -0.35 11.27
N VAL A 99 11.25 -1.12 11.55
CA VAL A 99 11.34 -1.99 12.73
C VAL A 99 11.26 -1.19 14.03
N ILE A 100 11.99 -0.07 14.11
CA ILE A 100 11.97 0.81 15.29
C ILE A 100 10.56 1.35 15.53
N PHE A 101 9.87 1.83 14.48
CA PHE A 101 8.48 2.28 14.60
C PHE A 101 7.52 1.16 15.02
N LEU A 102 7.71 -0.06 14.53
CA LEU A 102 6.88 -1.21 14.87
C LEU A 102 7.03 -1.59 16.35
N ILE A 103 8.27 -1.59 16.86
CA ILE A 103 8.56 -1.83 18.29
C ILE A 103 7.98 -0.70 19.15
N LEU A 104 8.17 0.55 18.75
CA LEU A 104 7.66 1.71 19.48
C LEU A 104 6.12 1.69 19.53
N ALA A 105 5.46 1.41 18.40
CA ALA A 105 4.01 1.30 18.33
C ALA A 105 3.49 0.16 19.22
N PHE A 106 4.15 -1.01 19.21
CA PHE A 106 3.79 -2.12 20.08
C PHE A 106 3.89 -1.74 21.57
N PHE A 107 4.96 -1.04 21.96
CA PHE A 107 5.14 -0.58 23.33
C PHE A 107 4.09 0.47 23.73
N MET A 108 3.79 1.41 22.83
CA MET A 108 2.78 2.47 23.06
C MET A 108 1.38 1.88 23.26
N VAL A 109 0.98 0.95 22.39
CA VAL A 109 -0.31 0.24 22.50
C VAL A 109 -0.35 -0.60 23.76
N GLY A 110 0.74 -1.33 24.07
CA GLY A 110 0.89 -2.11 25.28
C GLY A 110 0.73 -1.28 26.56
N ALA A 111 1.45 -0.17 26.67
CA ALA A 111 1.37 0.75 27.79
C ALA A 111 -0.02 1.38 27.92
N GLY A 112 -0.63 1.79 26.80
CA GLY A 112 -1.99 2.33 26.79
C GLY A 112 -3.03 1.31 27.27
N LEU A 113 -2.91 0.05 26.84
CA LEU A 113 -3.81 -1.03 27.25
C LEU A 113 -3.68 -1.31 28.76
N LEU A 114 -2.45 -1.36 29.28
CA LEU A 114 -2.21 -1.55 30.71
C LEU A 114 -2.78 -0.40 31.55
N LEU A 115 -2.56 0.84 31.14
CA LEU A 115 -3.14 2.01 31.81
C LEU A 115 -4.66 2.00 31.78
N ALA A 116 -5.26 1.67 30.63
CA ALA A 116 -6.72 1.60 30.50
C ALA A 116 -7.33 0.55 31.45
N ILE A 117 -6.75 -0.64 31.52
CA ILE A 117 -7.23 -1.71 32.41
C ILE A 117 -7.02 -1.32 33.88
N LEU A 118 -5.89 -0.68 34.22
CA LEU A 118 -5.61 -0.22 35.58
C LEU A 118 -6.65 0.82 36.04
N LEU A 119 -6.97 1.80 35.19
CA LEU A 119 -8.00 2.79 35.46
C LEU A 119 -9.40 2.15 35.58
N LEU A 120 -9.73 1.23 34.69
CA LEU A 120 -11.01 0.51 34.72
C LEU A 120 -11.15 -0.27 36.03
N THR A 121 -10.09 -0.97 36.42
CA THR A 121 -10.02 -1.73 37.67
C THR A 121 -10.19 -0.82 38.89
N ALA A 122 -9.48 0.31 38.94
CA ALA A 122 -9.59 1.26 40.04
C ALA A 122 -11.02 1.84 40.14
N PHE A 123 -11.65 2.16 39.00
CA PHE A 123 -13.01 2.64 38.95
C PHE A 123 -14.03 1.61 39.45
N PHE A 124 -13.89 0.35 39.02
CA PHE A 124 -14.74 -0.75 39.48
C PHE A 124 -14.57 -1.03 40.97
N LEU A 125 -13.33 -0.99 41.48
CA LEU A 125 -13.04 -1.21 42.89
C LEU A 125 -13.61 -0.08 43.76
N TYR A 126 -13.42 1.18 43.35
CA TYR A 126 -13.99 2.33 44.04
C TYR A 126 -15.52 2.27 44.08
N SER A 127 -16.15 2.04 42.92
CA SER A 127 -17.60 1.93 42.81
C SER A 127 -18.13 0.75 43.63
N GLY A 128 -17.45 -0.41 43.59
CA GLY A 128 -17.85 -1.59 44.36
C GLY A 128 -17.82 -1.36 45.88
N VAL A 129 -16.81 -0.65 46.40
CA VAL A 129 -16.72 -0.33 47.84
C VAL A 129 -17.82 0.66 48.25
N VAL A 130 -18.12 1.67 47.43
CA VAL A 130 -19.21 2.62 47.74
C VAL A 130 -20.57 1.92 47.72
N LEU A 131 -20.82 1.09 46.70
CA LEU A 131 -22.09 0.37 46.55
C LEU A 131 -22.29 -0.71 47.62
N LEU A 132 -21.23 -1.25 48.22
CA LEU A 132 -21.34 -2.21 49.35
C LEU A 132 -22.12 -1.64 50.54
N PHE A 133 -22.05 -0.33 50.77
CA PHE A 133 -22.78 0.32 51.88
C PHE A 133 -24.24 0.61 51.56
N GLN A 134 -24.64 0.54 50.28
CA GLN A 134 -26.00 0.81 49.84
C GLN A 134 -26.73 -0.48 49.45
N GLU A 135 -26.13 -1.27 48.56
CA GLU A 135 -26.71 -2.49 47.99
C GLU A 135 -25.66 -3.62 48.02
N PHE A 136 -25.70 -4.44 49.06
CA PHE A 136 -24.69 -5.48 49.34
C PHE A 136 -24.45 -6.43 48.15
N ASN A 137 -25.51 -6.82 47.45
CA ASN A 137 -25.44 -7.77 46.34
C ASN A 137 -24.73 -7.16 45.10
N VAL A 138 -24.98 -5.88 44.84
CA VAL A 138 -24.36 -5.15 43.73
C VAL A 138 -22.89 -4.84 44.06
N GLY A 139 -22.59 -4.48 45.31
CA GLY A 139 -21.22 -4.24 45.77
C GLY A 139 -20.30 -5.44 45.54
N ILE A 140 -20.72 -6.66 45.94
CA ILE A 140 -19.94 -7.90 45.73
C ILE A 140 -19.73 -8.18 44.24
N PHE A 141 -20.74 -7.96 43.39
CA PHE A 141 -20.61 -8.17 41.95
C PHE A 141 -19.54 -7.26 41.33
N TYR A 142 -19.55 -5.97 41.67
CA TYR A 142 -18.55 -5.01 41.18
C TYR A 142 -17.14 -5.31 41.73
N LEU A 143 -17.04 -5.74 42.98
CA LEU A 143 -15.76 -6.17 43.59
C LEU A 143 -15.19 -7.40 42.89
N GLY A 144 -16.04 -8.40 42.60
CA GLY A 144 -15.66 -9.58 41.82
C GLY A 144 -15.22 -9.23 40.40
N CYS A 145 -15.92 -8.30 39.76
CA CYS A 145 -15.55 -7.81 38.43
C CYS A 145 -14.21 -7.03 38.45
N GLY A 146 -13.94 -6.27 39.50
CA GLY A 146 -12.64 -5.63 39.74
C GLY A 146 -11.50 -6.64 39.92
N MET A 147 -11.72 -7.71 40.70
CA MET A 147 -10.76 -8.82 40.83
C MET A 147 -10.54 -9.57 39.51
N ALA A 148 -11.59 -9.78 38.72
CA ALA A 148 -11.46 -10.38 37.39
C ALA A 148 -10.62 -9.50 36.46
N CYS A 149 -10.81 -8.17 36.49
CA CYS A 149 -9.98 -7.23 35.72
C CYS A 149 -8.52 -7.22 36.18
N LEU A 150 -8.26 -7.31 37.48
CA LEU A 150 -6.89 -7.50 38.01
C LEU A 150 -6.25 -8.80 37.50
N GLY A 151 -7.01 -9.90 37.50
CA GLY A 151 -6.54 -11.16 36.93
C GLY A 151 -6.22 -11.03 35.45
N LEU A 152 -7.06 -10.33 34.69
CA LEU A 152 -6.83 -10.07 33.26
C LEU A 152 -5.58 -9.21 33.03
N LEU A 153 -5.38 -8.15 33.83
CA LEU A 153 -4.18 -7.30 33.79
C LEU A 153 -2.93 -8.15 33.96
N LEU A 154 -2.92 -9.03 34.97
CA LEU A 154 -1.78 -9.88 35.29
C LEU A 154 -1.51 -10.95 34.20
N LEU A 155 -2.54 -11.36 33.45
CA LEU A 155 -2.41 -12.30 32.32
C LEU A 155 -1.93 -11.58 31.04
N ILE A 156 -2.36 -10.33 30.84
CA ILE A 156 -1.96 -9.52 29.69
C ILE A 156 -0.47 -9.18 29.72
N VAL A 157 0.11 -8.88 30.88
CA VAL A 157 1.55 -8.58 31.00
C VAL A 157 2.44 -9.67 30.38
N PRO A 158 2.40 -10.95 30.81
CA PRO A 158 3.22 -12.01 30.23
C PRO A 158 2.84 -12.30 28.77
N CYS A 159 1.57 -12.16 28.40
CA CYS A 159 1.13 -12.28 27.00
C CYS A 159 1.81 -11.24 26.11
N LEU A 160 1.89 -9.98 26.57
CA LEU A 160 2.53 -8.88 25.86
C LEU A 160 4.04 -9.10 25.72
N PHE A 161 4.71 -9.60 26.76
CA PHE A 161 6.12 -10.00 26.69
C PHE A 161 6.35 -11.14 25.70
N TRP A 162 5.49 -12.15 25.70
CA TRP A 162 5.56 -13.26 24.76
C TRP A 162 5.39 -12.78 23.31
N PHE A 163 4.37 -11.95 23.06
CA PHE A 163 4.15 -11.32 21.76
C PHE A 163 5.33 -10.44 21.33
N GLY A 164 5.89 -9.63 22.22
CA GLY A 164 7.08 -8.82 21.93
C GLY A 164 8.27 -9.68 21.51
N ARG A 165 8.46 -10.83 22.15
CA ARG A 165 9.52 -11.78 21.81
C ARG A 165 9.30 -12.42 20.44
N VAL A 166 8.07 -12.81 20.13
CA VAL A 166 7.67 -13.32 18.81
C VAL A 166 7.85 -12.26 17.73
N LEU A 167 7.50 -11.01 18.01
CA LEU A 167 7.64 -9.87 17.10
C LEU A 167 9.11 -9.66 16.72
N ILE A 168 10.02 -9.65 17.70
CA ILE A 168 11.47 -9.53 17.48
C ILE A 168 11.99 -10.69 16.64
N GLN A 169 11.55 -11.93 16.93
CA GLN A 169 11.94 -13.08 16.13
C GLN A 169 11.43 -13.01 14.70
N ALA A 170 10.17 -12.59 14.50
CA ALA A 170 9.58 -12.40 13.19
C ALA A 170 10.36 -11.36 12.37
N VAL A 171 10.71 -10.23 13.00
CA VAL A 171 11.56 -9.21 12.39
C VAL A 171 12.94 -9.76 12.03
N ALA A 172 13.61 -10.45 12.96
CA ALA A 172 14.94 -11.03 12.71
C ALA A 172 14.91 -12.07 11.59
N ASN A 173 13.84 -12.86 11.50
CA ASN A 173 13.67 -13.84 10.42
C ASN A 173 13.42 -13.15 9.07
N PHE A 174 12.63 -12.07 9.08
CA PHE A 174 12.35 -11.27 7.89
C PHE A 174 13.62 -10.55 7.39
N ALA A 175 14.42 -10.01 8.30
CA ALA A 175 15.73 -9.42 8.00
C ALA A 175 16.68 -10.47 7.40
N ARG A 176 16.77 -11.67 7.98
CA ARG A 176 17.57 -12.78 7.42
C ARG A 176 17.05 -13.22 6.05
N TYR A 177 15.74 -13.25 5.84
CA TYR A 177 15.13 -13.58 4.55
C TYR A 177 15.48 -12.56 3.47
N LEU A 178 15.35 -11.26 3.76
CA LEU A 178 15.76 -10.20 2.83
C LEU A 178 17.25 -10.25 2.53
N TYR A 179 18.08 -10.42 3.56
CA TYR A 179 19.53 -10.50 3.40
C TYR A 179 19.94 -11.69 2.52
N ARG A 180 19.34 -12.87 2.73
CA ARG A 180 19.61 -14.05 1.91
C ARG A 180 19.20 -13.83 0.45
N LYS A 181 18.00 -13.28 0.22
CA LYS A 181 17.46 -13.02 -1.13
C LYS A 181 18.29 -11.99 -1.91
N PHE A 182 18.84 -10.98 -1.24
CA PHE A 182 19.74 -10.01 -1.88
C PHE A 182 21.13 -10.59 -2.13
N ASN A 183 21.65 -11.40 -1.21
CA ASN A 183 22.97 -12.00 -1.35
C ASN A 183 23.02 -13.11 -2.42
N GLU A 184 21.92 -13.84 -2.62
CA GLU A 184 21.80 -14.85 -3.69
C GLU A 184 21.85 -14.22 -5.09
N ARG A 185 21.27 -13.03 -5.28
CA ARG A 185 21.35 -12.31 -6.56
C ARG A 185 22.76 -11.84 -6.90
N ARG A 186 23.59 -11.57 -5.90
CA ARG A 186 24.97 -11.07 -6.07
C ARG A 186 26.00 -12.18 -6.34
N ARG A 187 25.62 -13.46 -6.24
CA ARG A 187 26.46 -14.62 -6.55
C ARG A 187 26.17 -15.24 -7.93
N ALA A 188 25.15 -14.74 -8.63
CA ALA A 188 24.76 -15.22 -9.95
C ALA A 188 25.31 -14.35 -11.10
N ASP A 189 25.95 -13.23 -10.77
CA ASP A 189 26.76 -12.38 -11.66
C ASP A 189 28.25 -12.60 -11.35
#